data_AF-A0A849F463-F1
#
_entry.id   AF-A0A849F463-F1
#
_cell.length_a   1.000
_cell.length_b   1.000
_cell.length_c   1.000
_cell.angle_alpha   90.00
_cell.angle_beta   90.00
_cell.angle_gamma   90.00
#
_symmetry.space_group_name_H-M   'P 1'
#
loop_
_entity.id
_entity.type
_entity.pdbx_description
1 polymer ?
#
loop_
_entity_poly.entity_id
_entity_poly.type
_entity_poly.pdbx_seq_one_letter_code
_entity_poly.pdbx_strand_id
1 'polypeptide(L)'
;MKKLAYLSIVIGLLLMGCKETKKSKEKPLLDSEPKYEMVETPPPAAVSPAADIMIVPIEHATAVLEWNNTTIYIDPVGGANAFKGQKQPDLILITD
;
A
#
# COMPACT_ATOMS: atom_id res chain seq x y z
N MET A 1 -50.30 -20.27 2.01
CA MET A 1 -49.42 -21.35 2.54
C MET A 1 -48.24 -21.67 1.62
N LYS A 2 -48.43 -21.85 0.29
CA LYS A 2 -47.32 -22.14 -0.64
C LYS A 2 -46.26 -21.03 -0.73
N LYS A 3 -46.66 -19.75 -0.70
CA LYS A 3 -45.73 -18.59 -0.72
C LYS A 3 -44.84 -18.49 0.54
N LEU A 4 -45.35 -18.91 1.71
CA LEU A 4 -44.56 -19.02 2.94
C LEU A 4 -43.55 -20.17 2.83
N ALA A 5 -43.94 -21.29 2.22
CA ALA A 5 -43.05 -22.42 1.97
C ALA A 5 -41.90 -22.06 1.01
N TYR A 6 -42.16 -21.26 -0.04
CA TYR A 6 -41.12 -20.75 -0.93
C TYR A 6 -40.15 -19.78 -0.21
N LEU A 7 -40.65 -18.96 0.72
CA LEU A 7 -39.81 -18.04 1.49
C LEU A 7 -38.87 -18.80 2.45
N SER A 8 -39.33 -19.90 3.06
CA SER A 8 -38.49 -20.76 3.89
C SER A 8 -37.43 -21.54 3.11
N ILE A 9 -37.70 -21.90 1.85
CA ILE A 9 -36.73 -22.59 0.97
C ILE A 9 -35.58 -21.65 0.55
N VAL A 10 -35.86 -20.37 0.29
CA VAL A 10 -34.84 -19.38 -0.09
C VAL A 10 -33.91 -19.03 1.08
N ILE A 11 -34.43 -18.99 2.31
CA ILE A 11 -33.64 -18.72 3.53
C ILE A 11 -32.72 -19.90 3.89
N GLY A 12 -33.12 -21.14 3.57
CA GLY A 12 -32.29 -22.33 3.79
C GLY A 12 -31.02 -22.39 2.93
N LEU A 13 -31.02 -21.76 1.75
CA LEU A 13 -29.86 -21.70 0.85
C LEU A 13 -28.73 -20.79 1.36
N LEU A 14 -28.97 -19.90 2.33
CA LEU A 14 -27.95 -18.98 2.85
C LEU A 14 -27.05 -19.57 3.97
N LEU A 15 -27.29 -20.80 4.44
CA LEU A 15 -26.56 -21.36 5.59
C LEU A 15 -25.64 -22.56 5.27
N MET A 16 -25.36 -22.86 3.99
CA MET A 16 -24.36 -23.86 3.58
C MET A 16 -23.01 -23.27 3.14
N GLY A 17 -22.56 -22.18 3.78
CA GLY A 17 -21.21 -21.62 3.61
C GLY A 17 -20.21 -22.17 4.64
N CYS A 18 -19.90 -23.47 4.60
CA CYS A 18 -18.84 -24.05 5.43
C CYS A 18 -17.44 -23.61 4.95
N LYS A 19 -16.81 -22.77 5.78
CA LYS A 19 -15.39 -22.73 6.18
C LYS A 19 -14.43 -23.55 5.31
N GLU A 20 -13.70 -22.90 4.40
CA GLU A 20 -12.50 -23.51 3.83
C GLU A 20 -11.38 -23.56 4.89
N THR A 21 -10.89 -24.78 5.06
CA THR A 21 -9.71 -25.22 5.76
C THR A 21 -8.44 -24.69 5.12
N LYS A 22 -7.51 -24.19 5.96
CA LYS A 22 -6.14 -23.86 5.56
C LYS A 22 -5.50 -25.06 4.86
N LYS A 23 -5.32 -24.99 3.54
CA LYS A 23 -4.44 -25.89 2.80
C LYS A 23 -3.14 -25.20 2.44
N SER A 24 -2.09 -25.90 2.87
CA SER A 24 -0.73 -25.95 2.34
C SER A 24 0.09 -24.67 2.34
N LYS A 25 1.11 -24.71 3.20
CA LYS A 25 2.39 -24.05 2.97
C LYS A 25 2.89 -24.49 1.59
N GLU A 26 2.81 -23.61 0.61
CA GLU A 26 3.72 -23.63 -0.52
C GLU A 26 4.56 -22.36 -0.39
N LYS A 27 5.76 -22.53 0.15
CA LYS A 27 6.78 -21.48 0.09
C LYS A 27 7.13 -21.32 -1.39
N PRO A 28 7.04 -20.13 -1.99
CA PRO A 28 7.78 -19.88 -3.21
C PRO A 28 9.26 -20.18 -2.89
N LEU A 29 9.87 -21.04 -3.70
CA LEU A 29 11.30 -21.25 -3.73
C LEU A 29 11.96 -19.90 -4.06
N LEU A 30 12.31 -19.15 -3.02
CA LEU A 30 13.32 -18.10 -3.08
C LEU A 30 14.57 -18.71 -2.48
N ASP A 31 15.28 -19.48 -3.29
CA ASP A 31 16.67 -19.81 -2.98
C ASP A 31 17.44 -18.49 -3.00
N SER A 32 18.08 -18.18 -1.88
CA SER A 32 18.91 -17.00 -1.56
C SER A 32 18.19 -15.92 -0.76
N GLU A 33 18.17 -16.10 0.57
CA GLU A 33 18.06 -14.95 1.49
C GLU A 33 19.29 -14.05 1.27
N PRO A 34 19.13 -12.76 0.94
CA PRO A 34 20.27 -11.85 0.91
C PRO A 34 20.83 -11.71 2.33
N LYS A 35 22.10 -12.06 2.50
CA LYS A 35 22.87 -11.80 3.72
C LYS A 35 23.10 -10.29 3.83
N TYR A 36 22.22 -9.58 4.54
CA TYR A 36 22.48 -8.20 4.91
C TYR A 36 23.59 -8.18 5.96
N GLU A 37 24.80 -7.80 5.55
CA GLU A 37 25.89 -7.53 6.49
C GLU A 37 25.55 -6.24 7.24
N MET A 38 25.35 -6.33 8.55
CA MET A 38 25.25 -5.15 9.40
C MET A 38 26.62 -4.48 9.43
N VAL A 39 26.76 -3.41 8.64
CA VAL A 39 27.87 -2.47 8.77
C VAL A 39 27.69 -1.74 10.09
N GLU A 40 28.68 -1.81 10.98
CA GLU A 40 28.72 -1.05 12.21
C GLU A 40 28.59 0.44 11.89
N THR A 41 27.48 1.05 12.28
CA THR A 41 27.21 2.46 12.07
C THR A 41 28.24 3.30 12.86
N PRO A 42 29.00 4.21 12.21
CA PRO A 42 29.79 5.20 12.93
C PRO A 42 28.91 6.01 13.89
N PRO A 43 29.45 6.57 14.99
CA PRO A 43 28.70 7.38 15.95
C PRO A 43 27.89 8.47 15.23
N PRO A 44 26.64 8.75 15.64
CA PRO A 44 25.80 9.72 14.94
C PRO A 44 26.48 11.08 14.96
N ALA A 45 26.95 11.51 13.78
CA ALA A 45 27.25 12.92 13.54
C ALA A 45 26.01 13.73 13.94
N ALA A 46 26.25 14.84 14.65
CA ALA A 46 25.23 15.68 15.27
C ALA A 46 23.93 15.74 14.44
N VAL A 47 22.86 15.20 15.03
CA VAL A 47 21.54 15.10 14.42
C VAL A 47 21.05 16.54 14.19
N SER A 48 21.09 16.99 12.93
CA SER A 48 20.26 18.13 12.52
C SER A 48 18.82 17.82 12.90
N PRO A 49 17.99 18.79 13.32
CA PRO A 49 16.58 18.53 13.58
C PRO A 49 16.01 17.76 12.40
N ALA A 50 15.55 16.54 12.65
CA ALA A 50 15.03 15.66 11.63
C ALA A 50 13.83 16.37 11.00
N ALA A 51 14.00 16.89 9.80
CA ALA A 51 12.91 17.47 9.05
C ALA A 51 11.92 16.36 8.76
N ASP A 52 10.66 16.56 9.15
CA ASP A 52 9.61 15.58 8.89
C ASP A 52 9.43 15.43 7.37
N ILE A 53 9.53 14.17 6.91
CA ILE A 53 9.26 13.78 5.53
C ILE A 53 7.95 13.01 5.53
N MET A 54 6.98 13.48 4.76
CA MET A 54 5.72 12.79 4.52
C MET A 54 5.70 12.24 3.09
N ILE A 55 5.34 10.98 2.93
CA ILE A 55 5.22 10.32 1.62
C ILE A 55 3.81 9.78 1.48
N VAL A 56 3.13 10.16 0.40
CA VAL A 56 1.79 9.71 0.02
C VAL A 56 1.91 8.90 -1.28
N PRO A 57 1.90 7.56 -1.21
CA PRO A 57 1.88 6.71 -2.39
C PRO A 57 0.54 6.84 -3.11
N ILE A 58 0.57 6.84 -4.44
CA ILE A 58 -0.64 6.85 -5.28
C ILE A 58 -0.74 5.55 -6.06
N GLU A 59 0.20 5.28 -6.97
CA GLU A 59 0.16 4.09 -7.83
C GLU A 59 1.54 3.81 -8.44
N HIS A 60 2.03 2.56 -8.33
CA HIS A 60 3.33 2.14 -8.87
C HIS A 60 4.49 3.06 -8.43
N ALA A 61 5.00 3.90 -9.34
CA ALA A 61 6.07 4.88 -9.08
C ALA A 61 5.53 6.28 -8.72
N THR A 62 4.21 6.48 -8.82
CA THR A 62 3.57 7.74 -8.48
C THR A 62 3.47 7.93 -6.98
N ALA A 63 4.06 9.01 -6.49
CA ALA A 63 3.93 9.44 -5.10
C ALA A 63 4.00 10.96 -4.96
N VAL A 64 3.42 11.48 -3.89
CA VAL A 64 3.66 12.85 -3.40
C VAL A 64 4.59 12.78 -2.21
N LEU A 65 5.68 13.53 -2.25
CA LEU A 65 6.62 13.68 -1.14
C LEU A 65 6.54 15.12 -0.63
N GLU A 66 6.27 15.31 0.65
CA GLU A 66 6.35 16.59 1.33
C GLU A 66 7.55 16.59 2.27
N TRP A 67 8.41 17.59 2.10
CA TRP A 67 9.58 17.78 2.95
C TRP A 67 9.74 19.27 3.25
N ASN A 68 9.64 19.63 4.53
CA ASN A 68 9.51 21.02 4.97
C ASN A 68 8.31 21.72 4.30
N ASN A 69 8.60 22.71 3.44
CA ASN A 69 7.62 23.47 2.67
C ASN A 69 7.62 23.10 1.19
N THR A 70 8.32 22.03 0.81
CA THR A 70 8.43 21.58 -0.58
C THR A 70 7.56 20.36 -0.81
N THR A 71 6.70 20.43 -1.83
CA THR A 71 5.91 19.31 -2.33
C THR A 71 6.47 18.82 -3.66
N ILE A 72 6.83 17.54 -3.73
CA ILE A 72 7.42 16.89 -4.90
C ILE A 72 6.47 15.82 -5.41
N TYR A 73 6.11 15.86 -6.70
CA TYR A 73 5.38 14.78 -7.36
C TYR A 73 6.37 13.91 -8.12
N ILE A 74 6.38 12.61 -7.83
CA ILE A 74 7.24 11.62 -8.48
C ILE A 74 6.38 10.86 -9.49
N ASP A 75 6.84 10.77 -10.73
CA ASP A 75 6.21 10.06 -11.85
C ASP A 75 4.68 10.15 -11.89
N PRO A 76 4.09 11.36 -11.96
CA PRO A 76 2.65 11.54 -11.80
C PRO A 76 1.83 10.95 -12.95
N VAL A 77 1.06 9.90 -12.66
CA VAL A 77 0.04 9.33 -13.57
C VAL A 77 -1.37 9.41 -12.97
N GLY A 78 -2.41 9.06 -13.74
CA GLY A 78 -3.82 9.03 -13.26
C GLY A 78 -4.57 10.38 -13.33
N GLY A 79 -3.91 11.45 -13.78
CA GLY A 79 -4.50 12.77 -13.97
C GLY A 79 -4.92 13.48 -12.67
N ALA A 80 -5.60 14.63 -12.79
CA ALA A 80 -5.89 15.51 -11.64
C ALA A 80 -6.67 14.84 -10.50
N ASN A 81 -7.48 13.82 -10.80
CA ASN A 81 -8.26 13.10 -9.78
C ASN A 81 -7.37 12.32 -8.81
N ALA A 82 -6.24 11.77 -9.28
CA ALA A 82 -5.31 11.01 -8.45
C ALA A 82 -4.64 11.87 -7.36
N PHE A 83 -4.57 13.19 -7.58
CA PHE A 83 -3.91 14.16 -6.70
C PHE A 83 -4.90 15.06 -5.95
N LYS A 84 -6.19 14.69 -5.91
CA LYS A 84 -7.20 15.50 -5.24
C LYS A 84 -6.88 15.63 -3.75
N GLY A 85 -6.79 16.86 -3.25
CA GLY A 85 -6.48 17.16 -1.85
C GLY A 85 -4.99 17.20 -1.53
N GLN A 86 -4.12 16.94 -2.51
CA GLN A 86 -2.68 17.15 -2.38
C GLN A 86 -2.34 18.62 -2.63
N LYS A 87 -1.24 19.11 -2.03
CA LYS A 87 -0.71 20.45 -2.33
C LYS A 87 -0.22 20.51 -3.77
N GLN A 88 -0.16 21.71 -4.34
CA GLN A 88 0.46 21.88 -5.65
C GLN A 88 1.95 21.51 -5.59
N PRO A 89 2.50 20.83 -6.61
CA PRO A 89 3.91 20.49 -6.62
C PRO A 89 4.77 21.74 -6.86
N ASP A 90 5.83 21.86 -6.08
CA ASP A 90 6.96 22.76 -6.35
C ASP A 90 7.93 22.13 -7.36
N LEU A 91 7.99 20.79 -7.39
CA LEU A 91 8.81 20.01 -8.30
C LEU A 91 8.05 18.79 -8.82
N ILE A 92 8.21 18.50 -10.11
CA ILE A 92 7.78 17.23 -10.72
C ILE A 92 9.04 16.48 -11.14
N LEU A 93 9.23 15.28 -10.60
CA LEU A 93 10.34 14.39 -10.92
C LEU A 93 9.85 13.28 -11.84
N ILE A 94 10.45 13.18 -13.03
CA ILE A 94 10.20 12.11 -14.00
C ILE A 94 11.44 11.21 -14.06
N THR A 95 11.26 9.91 -13.92
CA THR A 95 12.32 8.90 -14.00
C THR A 95 12.27 8.10 -15.31
N ASP A 96 13.40 7.47 -15.68
CA ASP A 96 13.55 6.58 -16.85
C ASP A 96 13.51 5.11 -16.40
#